data_AF-A0A2P6V945-F1
#
_entry.id   AF-A0A2P6V945-F1
#
_cell.length_a   1.000
_cell.length_b   1.000
_cell.length_c   1.000
_cell.angle_alpha   90.00
_cell.angle_beta   90.00
_cell.angle_gamma   90.00
#
_symmetry.space_group_name_H-M   'P 1'
#
loop_
_entity.id
_entity.type
_entity.pdbx_description
1 polymer ?
#
loop_
_entity_poly.entity_id
_entity_poly.type
_entity_poly.pdbx_seq_one_letter_code
_entity_poly.pdbx_strand_id
1 'polypeptide(L)'
;MPRGAAPRWLSVRTLLAVVLGATLGSLLLAQPISLCGGSSAALRMQSVPVAALVEAFVRAPLPPRARAISEATPLFFFHQRKTGGTSLRAALMHAAAAANLTAYVPCFNGLDCDVHHINATAAVYAGHFAFGEQRVMARQSRFIDGQWHNARLQAACLTGFRDPIARLESCYYYRYIQERDISNPHYQCLNNLSTKELRQMFSAGRSIYGHGCLNEPFRVLGGLTDELDLASLSAPSSMQGPVLAAAVAMTLSHLATCVPLVLERPDSLRLARHWFPQLSGAFVALSHNNTGRVERCVLSERTRAALADLAVGEQLIYDAALRRVDVMLAKLPFE
;
A
#
# COMPACT_ATOMS: atom_id res chain seq x y z
N MET A 1 5.79 -17.38 67.52
CA MET A 1 6.72 -17.85 68.58
C MET A 1 7.83 -18.69 67.94
N PRO A 2 9.05 -18.68 68.48
CA PRO A 2 10.19 -18.03 67.81
C PRO A 2 11.37 -18.95 67.40
N ARG A 3 12.37 -18.30 66.77
CA ARG A 3 13.81 -18.65 66.60
C ARG A 3 14.14 -19.57 65.41
N GLY A 4 15.05 -19.26 64.50
CA GLY A 4 16.05 -18.20 64.43
C GLY A 4 17.40 -18.80 64.01
N ALA A 5 17.97 -18.34 62.89
CA ALA A 5 19.41 -18.19 62.64
C ALA A 5 19.66 -17.77 61.17
N ALA A 6 20.20 -16.57 60.99
CA ALA A 6 21.00 -16.16 59.85
C ALA A 6 22.49 -16.10 60.33
N PRO A 7 23.49 -15.58 59.60
CA PRO A 7 23.64 -15.29 58.16
C PRO A 7 24.99 -15.80 57.59
N ARG A 8 25.22 -15.70 56.27
CA ARG A 8 26.57 -15.45 55.74
C ARG A 8 26.55 -14.45 54.58
N TRP A 9 27.44 -13.48 54.73
CA TRP A 9 27.72 -12.32 53.90
C TRP A 9 28.64 -12.67 52.74
N LEU A 10 28.55 -11.90 51.65
CA LEU A 10 29.66 -11.42 50.79
C LEU A 10 29.04 -10.46 49.77
N SER A 11 29.01 -9.16 50.10
CA SER A 11 29.96 -8.12 49.67
C SER A 11 29.85 -7.70 48.20
N VAL A 12 29.26 -6.53 48.05
CA VAL A 12 29.24 -5.63 46.88
C VAL A 12 30.66 -5.28 46.42
N ARG A 13 30.90 -5.19 45.10
CA ARG A 13 31.68 -4.12 44.48
C ARG A 13 31.50 -4.05 42.96
N THR A 14 31.54 -2.80 42.51
CA THR A 14 31.13 -2.26 41.22
C THR A 14 32.37 -1.95 40.35
N LEU A 15 32.13 -1.74 39.04
CA LEU A 15 32.88 -0.92 38.06
C LEU A 15 34.06 -1.51 37.23
N LEU A 16 33.82 -1.52 35.91
CA LEU A 16 34.61 -1.09 34.73
C LEU A 16 36.10 -1.50 34.56
N ALA A 17 36.43 -2.12 33.42
CA ALA A 17 37.07 -1.51 32.21
C ALA A 17 37.73 -2.57 31.29
N VAL A 18 37.31 -2.67 30.02
CA VAL A 18 38.02 -2.34 28.75
C VAL A 18 39.27 -3.19 28.41
N VAL A 19 39.26 -3.89 27.24
CA VAL A 19 40.22 -3.77 26.10
C VAL A 19 40.19 -5.01 25.16
N LEU A 20 39.64 -4.77 23.95
CA LEU A 20 40.07 -5.11 22.57
C LEU A 20 40.30 -6.53 22.03
N GLY A 21 39.68 -6.75 20.84
CA GLY A 21 40.12 -7.57 19.70
C GLY A 21 39.06 -8.62 19.28
N ALA A 22 38.47 -8.67 18.07
CA ALA A 22 38.87 -8.16 16.76
C ALA A 22 37.67 -8.02 15.79
N THR A 23 37.64 -6.86 15.12
CA THR A 23 37.45 -6.59 13.67
C THR A 23 36.21 -6.98 12.85
N LEU A 24 35.66 -5.90 12.24
CA LEU A 24 35.13 -5.72 10.88
C LEU A 24 33.62 -5.94 10.64
N GLY A 25 32.88 -4.81 10.65
CA GLY A 25 31.70 -4.64 9.79
C GLY A 25 30.47 -4.02 10.44
N SER A 26 30.52 -2.76 10.89
CA SER A 26 29.32 -1.92 11.09
C SER A 26 29.69 -0.45 11.28
N LEU A 27 29.52 0.32 10.20
CA LEU A 27 29.56 1.77 10.21
C LEU A 27 28.16 2.28 10.58
N LEU A 28 27.83 2.28 11.87
CA LEU A 28 26.76 3.10 12.45
C LEU A 28 27.28 3.68 13.76
N LEU A 29 27.66 4.94 13.68
CA LEU A 29 28.05 5.79 14.80
C LEU A 29 26.92 5.83 15.83
N ALA A 30 27.21 5.33 17.03
CA ALA A 30 26.45 5.65 18.22
C ALA A 30 26.64 7.14 18.52
N GLN A 31 25.60 7.95 18.28
CA GLN A 31 25.52 9.29 18.86
C GLN A 31 24.93 9.21 20.27
N PRO A 32 25.37 10.08 21.19
CA PRO A 32 24.82 10.14 22.53
C PRO A 32 23.33 10.49 22.47
N ILE A 33 22.54 9.77 23.28
CA ILE A 33 21.11 9.99 23.47
C ILE A 33 20.94 11.36 24.15
N SER A 34 20.79 12.40 23.34
CA SER A 34 20.30 13.70 23.77
C SER A 34 18.79 13.59 23.96
N LEU A 35 18.39 13.35 25.21
CA LEU A 35 17.02 13.51 25.67
C LEU A 35 16.66 15.01 25.58
N CYS A 36 15.52 15.30 24.94
CA CYS A 36 14.94 16.63 24.67
C CYS A 36 15.45 17.34 23.40
N GLY A 37 15.05 16.82 22.24
CA GLY A 37 15.17 17.49 20.93
C GLY A 37 14.25 16.86 19.89
N GLY A 38 12.93 16.84 20.13
CA GLY A 38 11.91 16.20 19.28
C GLY A 38 11.63 16.91 17.95
N SER A 39 12.67 17.37 17.23
CA SER A 39 12.50 18.31 16.11
C SER A 39 13.63 18.21 15.07
N SER A 40 13.81 17.07 14.39
CA SER A 40 14.85 16.99 13.34
C SER A 40 14.55 16.12 12.12
N ALA A 41 13.95 14.93 12.25
CA ALA A 41 13.68 14.11 11.06
C ALA A 41 12.46 14.59 10.25
N ALA A 42 11.32 14.81 10.93
CA ALA A 42 10.09 15.26 10.27
C ALA A 42 10.21 16.68 9.69
N LEU A 43 10.95 17.58 10.36
CA LEU A 43 11.22 18.94 9.87
C LEU A 43 12.19 18.96 8.69
N ARG A 44 13.19 18.06 8.64
CA ARG A 44 14.10 17.96 7.47
C ARG A 44 13.41 17.44 6.21
N MET A 45 12.30 16.72 6.33
CA MET A 45 11.53 16.26 5.16
C MET A 45 10.65 17.34 4.53
N GLN A 46 10.39 18.46 5.23
CA GLN A 46 9.49 19.52 4.74
C GLN A 46 10.03 20.27 3.52
N SER A 47 11.31 20.11 3.19
CA SER A 47 11.97 20.81 2.08
C SER A 47 12.31 19.94 0.87
N VAL A 48 12.01 18.63 0.89
CA VAL A 48 12.35 17.76 -0.25
C VAL A 48 11.31 17.97 -1.36
N PRO A 49 11.70 18.43 -2.56
CA PRO A 49 10.75 18.59 -3.65
C PRO A 49 10.13 17.25 -4.05
N VAL A 50 8.83 17.21 -4.31
CA VAL A 50 8.10 16.00 -4.74
C VAL A 50 8.76 15.34 -5.97
N ALA A 51 9.24 16.14 -6.92
CA ALA A 51 9.96 15.62 -8.09
C ALA A 51 11.21 14.82 -7.70
N ALA A 52 11.96 15.26 -6.68
CA ALA A 52 13.14 14.54 -6.20
C ALA A 52 12.75 13.20 -5.53
N LEU A 53 11.62 13.15 -4.82
CA LEU A 53 11.08 11.91 -4.26
C LEU A 53 10.72 10.91 -5.35
N VAL A 54 10.07 11.39 -6.43
CA VAL A 54 9.73 10.55 -7.60
C VAL A 54 11.00 10.02 -8.28
N GLU A 55 12.01 10.86 -8.51
CA GLU A 55 13.27 10.41 -9.09
C GLU A 55 13.99 9.37 -8.22
N ALA A 56 14.01 9.58 -6.89
CA ALA A 56 14.58 8.63 -5.96
C ALA A 56 13.86 7.28 -6.01
N PHE A 57 12.52 7.29 -6.08
CA PHE A 57 11.70 6.09 -6.23
C PHE A 57 11.98 5.34 -7.54
N VAL A 58 11.99 6.04 -8.68
CA VAL A 58 12.23 5.43 -10.00
C VAL A 58 13.61 4.77 -10.05
N ARG A 59 14.62 5.36 -9.38
CA ARG A 59 16.00 4.83 -9.31
C ARG A 59 16.24 3.83 -8.18
N ALA A 60 15.29 3.64 -7.26
CA ALA A 60 15.47 2.72 -6.15
C ALA A 60 15.77 1.29 -6.64
N PRO A 61 16.48 0.45 -5.86
CA PRO A 61 16.66 -0.96 -6.22
C PRO A 61 15.33 -1.65 -6.52
N LEU A 62 15.29 -2.54 -7.51
CA LEU A 62 14.09 -3.32 -7.81
C LEU A 62 13.79 -4.30 -6.66
N PRO A 63 12.52 -4.61 -6.38
CA PRO A 63 12.19 -5.60 -5.35
C PRO A 63 12.78 -6.97 -5.71
N PRO A 64 13.17 -7.78 -4.72
CA PRO A 64 13.66 -9.13 -4.97
C PRO A 64 12.58 -9.98 -5.62
N ARG A 65 13.00 -10.91 -6.49
CA ARG A 65 12.09 -11.89 -7.11
C ARG A 65 11.64 -12.92 -6.09
N ALA A 66 10.33 -13.06 -5.89
CA ALA A 66 9.76 -14.02 -4.94
C ALA A 66 9.51 -15.37 -5.63
N ARG A 67 10.56 -16.20 -5.65
CA ARG A 67 10.53 -17.51 -6.32
C ARG A 67 9.79 -18.60 -5.53
N ALA A 68 9.72 -18.46 -4.21
CA ALA A 68 9.16 -19.44 -3.30
C ALA A 68 8.24 -18.75 -2.29
N ILE A 69 7.00 -18.48 -2.70
CA ILE A 69 5.94 -17.95 -1.86
C ILE A 69 5.51 -19.02 -0.87
N SER A 70 5.42 -18.65 0.41
CA SER A 70 5.00 -19.52 1.52
C SER A 70 4.53 -18.65 2.69
N GLU A 71 4.07 -19.26 3.79
CA GLU A 71 3.70 -18.50 4.99
C GLU A 71 4.89 -17.76 5.62
N ALA A 72 6.12 -18.25 5.44
CA ALA A 72 7.34 -17.59 5.92
C ALA A 72 7.79 -16.43 5.00
N THR A 73 7.44 -16.50 3.72
CA THR A 73 7.81 -15.55 2.66
C THR A 73 6.56 -15.20 1.84
N PRO A 74 5.56 -14.54 2.45
CA PRO A 74 4.24 -14.41 1.86
C PRO A 74 4.22 -13.37 0.74
N LEU A 75 3.25 -13.49 -0.17
CA LEU A 75 2.91 -12.43 -1.12
C LEU A 75 1.74 -11.61 -0.59
N PHE A 76 1.87 -10.29 -0.64
CA PHE A 76 0.78 -9.35 -0.44
C PHE A 76 0.39 -8.64 -1.74
N PHE A 77 -0.86 -8.81 -2.15
CA PHE A 77 -1.51 -7.92 -3.08
C PHE A 77 -2.28 -6.83 -2.33
N PHE A 78 -1.68 -5.64 -2.26
CA PHE A 78 -2.29 -4.41 -1.78
C PHE A 78 -3.26 -3.87 -2.83
N HIS A 79 -4.51 -4.35 -2.76
CA HIS A 79 -5.54 -3.99 -3.71
C HIS A 79 -6.03 -2.57 -3.43
N GLN A 80 -5.82 -1.68 -4.40
CA GLN A 80 -6.44 -0.35 -4.43
C GLN A 80 -7.84 -0.46 -5.02
N ARG A 81 -8.84 0.18 -4.41
CA ARG A 81 -10.21 0.10 -4.94
C ARG A 81 -10.31 0.62 -6.37
N LYS A 82 -11.08 -0.12 -7.17
CA LYS A 82 -11.43 0.18 -8.57
C LYS A 82 -10.28 0.11 -9.57
N THR A 83 -9.22 -0.64 -9.23
CA THR A 83 -8.10 -0.94 -10.14
C THR A 83 -8.17 -2.35 -10.74
N GLY A 84 -9.37 -2.92 -10.84
CA GLY A 84 -9.57 -4.27 -11.39
C GLY A 84 -9.22 -5.43 -10.44
N GLY A 85 -8.96 -5.15 -9.16
CA GLY A 85 -8.46 -6.18 -8.25
C GLY A 85 -9.48 -7.19 -7.76
N THR A 86 -10.79 -7.08 -8.04
CA THR A 86 -11.71 -8.22 -7.80
C THR A 86 -11.34 -9.41 -8.67
N SER A 87 -11.14 -9.20 -9.97
CA SER A 87 -10.72 -10.27 -10.89
C SER A 87 -9.33 -10.81 -10.54
N LEU A 88 -8.39 -9.93 -10.20
CA LEU A 88 -7.04 -10.34 -9.81
C LEU A 88 -7.03 -11.13 -8.49
N ARG A 89 -7.83 -10.72 -7.49
CA ARG A 89 -7.98 -11.47 -6.23
C ARG A 89 -8.50 -12.89 -6.46
N ALA A 90 -9.52 -13.04 -7.30
CA ALA A 90 -10.04 -14.35 -7.69
C ALA A 90 -8.94 -15.19 -8.38
N ALA A 91 -8.23 -14.60 -9.35
CA ALA A 91 -7.17 -15.27 -10.07
C ALA A 91 -6.00 -15.70 -9.15
N LEU A 92 -5.60 -14.84 -8.20
CA LEU A 92 -4.58 -15.15 -7.19
C LEU A 92 -5.02 -16.29 -6.28
N MET A 93 -6.29 -16.31 -5.84
CA MET A 93 -6.83 -17.40 -5.05
C MET A 93 -6.80 -18.73 -5.81
N HIS A 94 -7.23 -18.75 -7.08
CA HIS A 94 -7.20 -19.95 -7.91
C HIS A 94 -5.76 -20.43 -8.17
N ALA A 95 -4.84 -19.51 -8.47
CA ALA A 95 -3.43 -19.84 -8.65
C ALA A 95 -2.78 -20.36 -7.37
N ALA A 96 -3.12 -19.78 -6.21
CA ALA A 96 -2.66 -20.26 -4.91
C ALA A 96 -3.15 -21.69 -4.64
N ALA A 97 -4.44 -21.98 -4.87
CA ALA A 97 -4.99 -23.32 -4.73
C ALA A 97 -4.29 -24.32 -5.67
N ALA A 98 -4.08 -23.97 -6.93
CA ALA A 98 -3.36 -24.81 -7.89
C ALA A 98 -1.90 -25.07 -7.50
N ALA A 99 -1.28 -24.15 -6.76
CA ALA A 99 0.07 -24.27 -6.22
C ALA A 99 0.12 -24.89 -4.81
N ASN A 100 -1.00 -25.38 -4.27
CA ASN A 100 -1.14 -25.85 -2.88
C ASN A 100 -0.67 -24.83 -1.82
N LEU A 101 -0.97 -23.55 -2.04
CA LEU A 101 -0.67 -22.45 -1.13
C LEU A 101 -1.91 -22.01 -0.36
N THR A 102 -1.74 -21.67 0.91
CA THR A 102 -2.79 -21.05 1.73
C THR A 102 -3.03 -19.61 1.27
N ALA A 103 -4.30 -19.20 1.21
CA ALA A 103 -4.68 -17.87 0.73
C ALA A 103 -5.69 -17.18 1.66
N TYR A 104 -5.47 -15.89 1.92
CA TYR A 104 -6.35 -15.01 2.68
C TYR A 104 -6.84 -13.87 1.78
N VAL A 105 -8.04 -14.03 1.25
CA VAL A 105 -8.62 -13.14 0.23
C VAL A 105 -10.04 -12.75 0.65
N PRO A 106 -10.23 -11.59 1.31
CA PRO A 106 -11.55 -11.06 1.66
C PRO A 106 -12.53 -11.06 0.47
N CYS A 107 -13.81 -11.32 0.71
CA CYS A 107 -14.88 -11.63 -0.27
C CYS A 107 -14.86 -13.04 -0.89
N PHE A 108 -13.90 -13.89 -0.54
CA PHE A 108 -13.78 -15.24 -1.10
C PHE A 108 -13.65 -16.28 0.02
N ASN A 109 -13.98 -17.54 -0.27
CA ASN A 109 -13.93 -18.65 0.69
C ASN A 109 -14.63 -18.38 2.03
N GLY A 110 -15.76 -17.67 2.00
CA GLY A 110 -16.55 -17.34 3.19
C GLY A 110 -15.97 -16.22 4.06
N LEU A 111 -14.88 -15.55 3.63
CA LEU A 111 -14.36 -14.37 4.30
C LEU A 111 -15.22 -13.14 3.96
N ASP A 112 -15.50 -12.32 4.96
CA ASP A 112 -16.16 -11.02 4.77
C ASP A 112 -15.37 -10.16 3.77
N CYS A 113 -16.10 -9.34 3.02
CA CYS A 113 -15.51 -8.32 2.16
C CYS A 113 -14.92 -7.15 2.94
N ASP A 114 -15.45 -6.87 4.13
CA ASP A 114 -15.08 -5.72 4.96
C ASP A 114 -14.06 -6.10 6.04
N VAL A 115 -12.91 -6.58 5.59
CA VAL A 115 -11.83 -7.02 6.47
C VAL A 115 -10.70 -6.00 6.45
N HIS A 116 -10.56 -5.28 7.55
CA HIS A 116 -9.48 -4.30 7.75
C HIS A 116 -8.25 -4.86 8.46
N HIS A 117 -8.37 -6.05 9.05
CA HIS A 117 -7.30 -6.69 9.83
C HIS A 117 -7.09 -8.13 9.38
N ILE A 118 -5.82 -8.51 9.28
CA ILE A 118 -5.44 -9.88 8.95
C ILE A 118 -5.49 -10.71 10.22
N ASN A 119 -6.32 -11.74 10.25
CA ASN A 119 -6.48 -12.61 11.43
C ASN A 119 -6.03 -14.06 11.21
N ALA A 120 -5.47 -14.38 10.04
CA ALA A 120 -5.00 -15.71 9.70
C ALA A 120 -3.63 -15.68 9.03
N THR A 121 -2.90 -16.79 9.17
CA THR A 121 -1.67 -17.05 8.41
C THR A 121 -2.02 -17.60 7.04
N ALA A 122 -1.35 -17.12 6.00
CA ALA A 122 -1.48 -17.56 4.63
C ALA A 122 -0.17 -17.31 3.88
N ALA A 123 0.02 -17.97 2.74
CA ALA A 123 1.10 -17.67 1.83
C ALA A 123 0.75 -16.52 0.87
N VAL A 124 -0.53 -16.33 0.56
CA VAL A 124 -1.02 -15.27 -0.34
C VAL A 124 -2.09 -14.43 0.36
N TYR A 125 -1.86 -13.13 0.45
CA TYR A 125 -2.80 -12.15 0.98
C TYR A 125 -3.24 -11.23 -0.15
N ALA A 126 -4.55 -11.03 -0.31
CA ALA A 126 -5.03 -10.20 -1.41
C ALA A 126 -6.31 -9.45 -1.02
N GLY A 127 -6.21 -8.15 -0.75
CA GLY A 127 -7.31 -7.38 -0.16
C GLY A 127 -7.03 -5.89 -0.03
N HIS A 128 -8.02 -5.14 0.47
CA HIS A 128 -7.91 -3.70 0.74
C HIS A 128 -7.16 -3.43 2.06
N PHE A 129 -5.97 -4.01 2.19
CA PHE A 129 -5.14 -3.83 3.39
C PHE A 129 -4.38 -2.51 3.30
N ALA A 130 -4.26 -1.81 4.42
CA ALA A 130 -3.29 -0.72 4.52
C ALA A 130 -1.88 -1.29 4.74
N PHE A 131 -0.88 -0.64 4.16
CA PHE A 131 0.51 -0.97 4.41
C PHE A 131 0.79 -0.76 5.91
N GLY A 132 1.43 -1.75 6.55
CA GLY A 132 1.57 -1.82 8.00
C GLY A 132 0.62 -2.80 8.70
N GLU A 133 -0.51 -3.17 8.09
CA GLU A 133 -1.39 -4.22 8.62
C GLU A 133 -0.74 -5.62 8.59
N GLN A 134 0.41 -5.77 7.90
CA GLN A 134 1.25 -6.96 8.02
C GLN A 134 1.83 -7.15 9.45
N ARG A 135 1.62 -6.21 10.38
CA ARG A 135 2.05 -6.29 11.79
C ARG A 135 1.63 -7.59 12.51
N VAL A 136 0.55 -8.23 12.08
CA VAL A 136 0.13 -9.52 12.66
C VAL A 136 1.18 -10.61 12.41
N MET A 137 1.87 -10.56 11.27
CA MET A 137 2.99 -11.46 10.98
C MET A 137 4.22 -11.16 11.83
N ALA A 138 4.44 -9.89 12.19
CA ALA A 138 5.55 -9.54 13.07
C ALA A 138 5.39 -10.20 14.46
N ARG A 139 4.15 -10.45 14.92
CA ARG A 139 3.89 -11.22 16.14
C ARG A 139 4.24 -12.70 16.02
N GLN A 140 4.37 -13.20 14.80
CA GLN A 140 4.78 -14.57 14.50
C GLN A 140 6.29 -14.69 14.25
N SER A 141 7.07 -13.63 14.52
CA SER A 141 8.52 -13.66 14.37
C SER A 141 9.11 -14.77 15.24
N ARG A 142 10.06 -15.52 14.68
CA ARG A 142 10.70 -16.67 15.35
C ARG A 142 12.19 -16.46 15.41
N PHE A 143 12.82 -16.97 16.46
CA PHE A 143 14.27 -17.03 16.55
C PHE A 143 14.75 -18.38 16.00
N ILE A 144 15.46 -18.37 14.87
CA ILE A 144 15.94 -19.58 14.18
C ILE A 144 17.42 -19.35 13.82
N ASP A 145 18.27 -20.31 14.15
CA ASP A 145 19.71 -20.29 13.86
C ASP A 145 20.43 -19.02 14.30
N GLY A 146 20.09 -18.51 15.49
CA GLY A 146 20.73 -17.33 16.05
C GLY A 146 20.22 -15.99 15.50
N GLN A 147 19.18 -15.99 14.65
CA GLN A 147 18.62 -14.78 14.05
C GLN A 147 17.11 -14.67 14.26
N TRP A 148 16.62 -13.43 14.41
CA TRP A 148 15.18 -13.16 14.40
C TRP A 148 14.66 -13.13 12.97
N HIS A 149 13.78 -14.07 12.64
CA HIS A 149 13.09 -14.14 11.36
C HIS A 149 11.72 -13.50 11.50
N ASN A 150 11.51 -12.40 10.77
CA ASN A 150 10.24 -11.71 10.72
C ASN A 150 9.68 -11.84 9.30
N ALA A 151 8.64 -12.67 9.13
CA ALA A 151 8.00 -12.92 7.84
C ALA A 151 7.53 -11.63 7.16
N ARG A 152 7.18 -10.59 7.93
CA ARG A 152 6.84 -9.25 7.38
C ARG A 152 7.99 -8.65 6.58
N LEU A 153 9.24 -8.83 7.03
CA LEU A 153 10.41 -8.28 6.35
C LEU A 153 10.78 -9.05 5.08
N GLN A 154 10.25 -10.27 4.94
CA GLN A 154 10.46 -11.12 3.77
C GLN A 154 9.24 -11.14 2.83
N ALA A 155 8.19 -10.40 3.17
CA ALA A 155 6.96 -10.37 2.40
C ALA A 155 7.19 -9.69 1.04
N ALA A 156 6.79 -10.38 -0.01
CA ALA A 156 6.77 -9.82 -1.35
C ALA A 156 5.53 -8.93 -1.52
N CYS A 157 5.65 -7.88 -2.33
CA CYS A 157 4.57 -6.91 -2.52
C CYS A 157 4.15 -6.78 -3.99
N LEU A 158 2.85 -6.72 -4.20
CA LEU A 158 2.16 -6.48 -5.47
C LEU A 158 1.09 -5.41 -5.22
N THR A 159 0.89 -4.50 -6.16
CA THR A 159 -0.22 -3.55 -6.10
C THR A 159 -0.69 -3.18 -7.51
N GLY A 160 -1.95 -2.77 -7.64
CA GLY A 160 -2.57 -2.45 -8.91
C GLY A 160 -3.01 -0.99 -8.97
N PHE A 161 -2.65 -0.32 -10.05
CA PHE A 161 -2.98 1.05 -10.38
C PHE A 161 -3.94 1.12 -11.56
N ARG A 162 -4.62 2.26 -11.66
CA ARG A 162 -5.52 2.65 -12.73
C ARG A 162 -5.41 4.15 -12.91
N ASP A 163 -5.67 4.64 -14.11
CA ASP A 163 -5.82 6.08 -14.36
C ASP A 163 -6.70 6.72 -13.26
N PRO A 164 -6.22 7.76 -12.55
CA PRO A 164 -6.92 8.31 -11.39
C PRO A 164 -8.33 8.83 -11.70
N ILE A 165 -8.54 9.47 -12.86
CA ILE A 165 -9.86 9.97 -13.25
C ILE A 165 -10.82 8.80 -13.48
N ALA A 166 -10.40 7.80 -14.25
CA ALA A 166 -11.19 6.59 -14.50
C ALA A 166 -11.47 5.80 -13.21
N ARG A 167 -10.53 5.80 -12.25
CA ARG A 167 -10.70 5.19 -10.93
C ARG A 167 -11.72 5.94 -10.09
N LEU A 168 -11.64 7.27 -10.02
CA LEU A 168 -12.60 8.12 -9.31
C LEU A 168 -14.00 8.01 -9.89
N GLU A 169 -14.12 8.05 -11.22
CA GLU A 169 -15.37 7.81 -11.94
C GLU A 169 -15.95 6.44 -11.58
N SER A 170 -15.16 5.38 -11.70
CA SER A 170 -15.60 4.03 -11.34
C SER A 170 -15.97 3.90 -9.86
N CYS A 171 -15.31 4.65 -8.97
CA CYS A 171 -15.62 4.69 -7.55
C CYS A 171 -16.97 5.37 -7.30
N TYR A 172 -17.22 6.48 -7.99
CA TYR A 172 -18.47 7.21 -7.89
C TYR A 172 -19.68 6.34 -8.25
N TYR A 173 -19.65 5.75 -9.44
CA TYR A 173 -20.77 4.95 -9.93
C TYR A 173 -21.04 3.73 -9.07
N TYR A 174 -20.00 3.11 -8.53
CA TYR A 174 -20.20 2.00 -7.62
C TYR A 174 -20.74 2.44 -6.26
N ARG A 175 -20.13 3.46 -5.63
CA ARG A 175 -20.40 3.76 -4.22
C ARG A 175 -21.59 4.66 -4.01
N TYR A 176 -21.73 5.67 -4.86
CA TYR A 176 -22.81 6.63 -4.72
C TYR A 176 -24.05 6.17 -5.46
N ILE A 177 -23.92 5.44 -6.56
CA ILE A 177 -25.09 5.02 -7.35
C ILE A 177 -25.48 3.59 -7.04
N GLN A 178 -24.61 2.62 -7.33
CA GLN A 178 -24.95 1.20 -7.19
C GLN A 178 -25.16 0.78 -5.71
N GLU A 179 -24.24 1.13 -4.81
CA GLU A 179 -24.27 0.69 -3.41
C GLU A 179 -25.39 1.36 -2.60
N ARG A 180 -25.82 2.56 -3.00
CA ARG A 180 -26.87 3.34 -2.33
C ARG A 180 -28.21 3.34 -3.06
N ASP A 181 -28.29 2.62 -4.18
CA ASP A 181 -29.48 2.55 -5.03
C ASP A 181 -30.06 3.95 -5.39
N ILE A 182 -29.18 4.91 -5.73
CA ILE A 182 -29.62 6.27 -6.05
C ILE A 182 -30.31 6.29 -7.42
N SER A 183 -31.61 6.59 -7.41
CA SER A 183 -32.46 6.68 -8.60
C SER A 183 -32.63 8.10 -9.13
N ASN A 184 -32.19 9.13 -8.40
CA ASN A 184 -32.36 10.53 -8.81
C ASN A 184 -31.47 10.85 -10.04
N PRO A 185 -32.05 11.27 -11.19
CA PRO A 185 -31.32 11.53 -12.42
C PRO A 185 -30.19 12.57 -12.29
N HIS A 186 -30.31 13.52 -11.36
CA HIS A 186 -29.26 14.51 -11.08
C HIS A 186 -27.95 13.85 -10.61
N TYR A 187 -28.06 12.79 -9.80
CA TYR A 187 -26.88 12.10 -9.27
C TYR A 187 -26.50 10.88 -10.13
N GLN A 188 -27.34 10.40 -11.04
CA GLN A 188 -26.97 9.24 -11.86
C GLN A 188 -25.89 9.55 -12.90
N CYS A 189 -25.62 10.83 -13.20
CA CYS A 189 -24.56 11.22 -14.12
C CYS A 189 -23.65 12.28 -13.51
N LEU A 190 -22.34 12.02 -13.52
CA LEU A 190 -21.33 12.94 -13.01
C LEU A 190 -21.37 14.33 -13.67
N ASN A 191 -21.79 14.42 -14.94
CA ASN A 191 -21.90 15.72 -15.64
C ASN A 191 -23.03 16.61 -15.14
N ASN A 192 -24.05 16.03 -14.51
CA ASN A 192 -25.16 16.80 -13.97
C ASN A 192 -24.74 17.54 -12.70
N LEU A 193 -23.69 17.07 -12.02
CA LEU A 193 -23.16 17.71 -10.83
C LEU A 193 -22.35 18.96 -11.16
N SER A 194 -22.61 20.05 -10.43
CA SER A 194 -21.75 21.21 -10.40
C SER A 194 -20.35 20.86 -9.85
N THR A 195 -19.35 21.69 -10.13
CA THR A 195 -17.99 21.50 -9.60
C THR A 195 -17.97 21.50 -8.06
N LYS A 196 -18.85 22.30 -7.43
CA LYS A 196 -19.01 22.34 -5.98
C LYS A 196 -19.55 21.02 -5.43
N GLU A 197 -20.59 20.47 -6.06
CA GLU A 197 -21.16 19.18 -5.67
C GLU A 197 -20.17 18.03 -5.84
N LEU A 198 -19.42 18.01 -6.95
CA LEU A 198 -18.35 17.02 -7.16
C LEU A 198 -17.34 17.06 -6.01
N ARG A 199 -16.79 18.24 -5.70
CA ARG A 199 -15.83 18.41 -4.61
C ARG A 199 -16.43 17.95 -3.28
N GLN A 200 -17.65 18.39 -2.95
CA GLN A 200 -18.31 17.99 -1.71
C GLN A 200 -18.53 16.47 -1.63
N MET A 201 -19.02 15.85 -2.71
CA MET A 201 -19.26 14.40 -2.75
C MET A 201 -17.96 13.61 -2.60
N PHE A 202 -16.88 14.00 -3.26
CA PHE A 202 -15.62 13.27 -3.15
C PHE A 202 -14.90 13.50 -1.81
N SER A 203 -14.95 14.71 -1.25
CA SER A 203 -14.29 15.04 0.01
C SER A 203 -15.07 14.59 1.25
N ALA A 204 -16.41 14.67 1.24
CA ALA A 204 -17.25 14.33 2.40
C ALA A 204 -18.05 13.03 2.23
N GLY A 205 -18.27 12.57 1.01
CA GLY A 205 -19.01 11.33 0.77
C GLY A 205 -18.23 10.11 1.26
N ARG A 206 -18.97 9.19 1.90
CA ARG A 206 -18.47 7.92 2.41
C ARG A 206 -19.35 6.77 1.92
N SER A 207 -18.84 5.55 1.83
CA SER A 207 -19.76 4.40 1.70
C SER A 207 -20.28 3.92 3.05
N ILE A 208 -21.03 2.81 3.02
CA ILE A 208 -21.52 2.13 4.22
C ILE A 208 -20.37 1.68 5.15
N TYR A 209 -19.15 1.55 4.62
CA TYR A 209 -17.93 1.20 5.34
C TYR A 209 -17.08 2.43 5.72
N GLY A 210 -17.64 3.64 5.70
CA GLY A 210 -16.98 4.84 6.24
C GLY A 210 -15.79 5.40 5.44
N HIS A 211 -15.45 4.85 4.28
CA HIS A 211 -14.32 5.34 3.48
C HIS A 211 -14.73 6.30 2.35
N GLY A 212 -13.83 7.14 1.84
CA GLY A 212 -14.02 8.02 0.68
C GLY A 212 -13.44 7.45 -0.63
N CYS A 213 -13.65 8.13 -1.76
CA CYS A 213 -13.10 7.73 -3.07
C CYS A 213 -11.71 8.31 -3.35
N LEU A 214 -11.32 9.37 -2.64
CA LEU A 214 -10.05 10.07 -2.86
C LEU A 214 -8.86 9.32 -2.25
N ASN A 215 -7.71 9.60 -2.84
CA ASN A 215 -6.36 9.32 -2.37
C ASN A 215 -6.13 7.85 -1.94
N GLU A 216 -6.65 6.91 -2.74
CA GLU A 216 -6.56 5.47 -2.49
C GLU A 216 -5.11 4.94 -2.43
N PRO A 217 -4.17 5.35 -3.30
CA PRO A 217 -2.76 4.95 -3.15
C PRO A 217 -2.16 5.38 -1.81
N PHE A 218 -2.51 6.57 -1.30
CA PHE A 218 -2.04 7.04 0.00
C PHE A 218 -2.69 6.27 1.15
N ARG A 219 -3.97 5.91 1.01
CA ARG A 219 -4.67 5.06 1.98
C ARG A 219 -4.02 3.67 2.07
N VAL A 220 -3.87 3.02 0.93
CA VAL A 220 -3.42 1.62 0.84
C VAL A 220 -1.92 1.50 1.07
N LEU A 221 -1.11 2.34 0.44
CA LEU A 221 0.35 2.24 0.51
C LEU A 221 0.96 3.23 1.49
N GLY A 222 0.38 4.42 1.69
CA GLY A 222 0.87 5.38 2.69
C GLY A 222 0.40 5.08 4.12
N GLY A 223 -0.62 4.24 4.29
CA GLY A 223 -1.20 3.91 5.59
C GLY A 223 -2.06 5.04 6.20
N LEU A 224 -2.43 6.05 5.40
CA LEU A 224 -3.28 7.15 5.85
C LEU A 224 -4.74 6.68 5.90
N THR A 225 -5.33 6.66 7.08
CA THR A 225 -6.71 6.16 7.27
C THR A 225 -7.73 7.26 7.54
N ASP A 226 -7.29 8.43 8.00
CA ASP A 226 -8.17 9.57 8.24
C ASP A 226 -8.66 10.18 6.91
N GLU A 227 -9.98 10.26 6.74
CA GLU A 227 -10.59 10.69 5.50
C GLU A 227 -10.53 12.21 5.28
N LEU A 228 -10.37 13.01 6.34
CA LEU A 228 -10.16 14.45 6.23
C LEU A 228 -8.72 14.74 5.80
N ASP A 229 -7.75 14.02 6.38
CA ASP A 229 -6.35 14.10 5.95
C ASP A 229 -6.21 13.69 4.48
N LEU A 230 -6.83 12.58 4.08
CA LEU A 230 -6.86 12.15 2.69
C LEU A 230 -7.53 13.19 1.79
N ALA A 231 -8.65 13.80 2.18
CA ALA A 231 -9.28 14.86 1.38
C ALA A 231 -8.40 16.11 1.27
N SER A 232 -7.59 16.42 2.28
CA SER A 232 -6.68 17.58 2.27
C SER A 232 -5.56 17.45 1.23
N LEU A 233 -5.18 16.23 0.85
CA LEU A 233 -4.22 15.94 -0.23
C LEU A 233 -4.76 16.29 -1.63
N SER A 234 -6.03 16.67 -1.72
CA SER A 234 -6.69 17.15 -2.95
C SER A 234 -7.03 18.65 -2.88
N ALA A 235 -6.51 19.37 -1.88
CA ALA A 235 -6.69 20.82 -1.76
C ALA A 235 -5.99 21.57 -2.93
N PRO A 236 -6.06 22.90 -3.01
CA PRO A 236 -5.22 23.67 -3.95
C PRO A 236 -3.73 23.62 -3.59
N SER A 237 -2.84 23.78 -4.56
CA SER A 237 -1.38 23.60 -4.41
C SER A 237 -0.74 24.49 -3.33
N SER A 238 -1.30 25.67 -3.09
CA SER A 238 -0.84 26.62 -2.07
C SER A 238 -0.94 26.09 -0.63
N MET A 239 -1.75 25.05 -0.37
CA MET A 239 -2.01 24.52 0.98
C MET A 239 -1.39 23.14 1.23
N GLN A 240 -0.82 22.49 0.21
CA GLN A 240 -0.48 21.06 0.28
C GLN A 240 0.99 20.77 0.59
N GLY A 241 1.90 21.74 0.47
CA GLY A 241 3.34 21.50 0.30
C GLY A 241 3.93 20.42 1.22
N PRO A 242 3.95 20.61 2.55
CA PRO A 242 4.60 19.66 3.45
C PRO A 242 3.84 18.34 3.65
N VAL A 243 2.50 18.40 3.76
CA VAL A 243 1.66 17.23 4.06
C VAL A 243 1.64 16.28 2.86
N LEU A 244 1.46 16.82 1.64
CA LEU A 244 1.52 16.03 0.42
C LEU A 244 2.91 15.45 0.20
N ALA A 245 3.98 16.23 0.41
CA ALA A 245 5.34 15.71 0.28
C ALA A 245 5.62 14.54 1.24
N ALA A 246 5.16 14.63 2.49
CA ALA A 246 5.27 13.53 3.45
C ALA A 246 4.46 12.30 3.03
N ALA A 247 3.21 12.49 2.60
CA ALA A 247 2.35 11.42 2.12
C ALA A 247 2.97 10.72 0.89
N VAL A 248 3.46 11.50 -0.09
CA VAL A 248 4.16 11.00 -1.27
C VAL A 248 5.43 10.24 -0.88
N ALA A 249 6.26 10.78 0.01
CA ALA A 249 7.48 10.13 0.45
C ALA A 249 7.19 8.75 1.08
N MET A 250 6.21 8.67 1.98
CA MET A 250 5.80 7.40 2.61
C MET A 250 5.27 6.41 1.56
N THR A 251 4.31 6.84 0.74
CA THR A 251 3.70 5.99 -0.30
C THR A 251 4.73 5.46 -1.29
N LEU A 252 5.64 6.31 -1.79
CA LEU A 252 6.68 5.89 -2.73
C LEU A 252 7.72 4.98 -2.07
N SER A 253 8.06 5.19 -0.79
CA SER A 253 8.98 4.31 -0.07
C SER A 253 8.43 2.88 0.05
N HIS A 254 7.13 2.75 0.33
CA HIS A 254 6.48 1.44 0.38
C HIS A 254 6.30 0.85 -1.02
N LEU A 255 5.89 1.66 -2.01
CA LEU A 255 5.76 1.23 -3.40
C LEU A 255 7.08 0.73 -3.98
N ALA A 256 8.23 1.25 -3.54
CA ALA A 256 9.56 0.80 -3.99
C ALA A 256 9.80 -0.70 -3.74
N THR A 257 9.12 -1.26 -2.74
CA THR A 257 9.19 -2.69 -2.38
C THR A 257 8.21 -3.57 -3.17
N CYS A 258 7.36 -2.96 -4.00
CA CYS A 258 6.27 -3.62 -4.68
C CYS A 258 6.52 -3.74 -6.18
N VAL A 259 5.91 -4.75 -6.80
CA VAL A 259 5.74 -4.83 -8.25
C VAL A 259 4.42 -4.10 -8.60
N PRO A 260 4.47 -2.95 -9.29
CA PRO A 260 3.26 -2.26 -9.74
C PRO A 260 2.68 -2.93 -10.98
N LEU A 261 1.37 -3.15 -10.96
CA LEU A 261 0.55 -3.45 -12.14
C LEU A 261 -0.23 -2.20 -12.51
N VAL A 262 -0.41 -1.95 -13.80
CA VAL A 262 -1.22 -0.83 -14.29
C VAL A 262 -2.27 -1.38 -15.24
N LEU A 263 -3.54 -1.12 -14.93
CA LEU A 263 -4.67 -1.71 -15.62
C LEU A 263 -4.68 -1.37 -17.12
N GLU A 264 -4.29 -0.15 -17.49
CA GLU A 264 -4.18 0.31 -18.88
C GLU A 264 -2.93 -0.21 -19.62
N ARG A 265 -2.04 -0.92 -18.92
CA ARG A 265 -0.76 -1.44 -19.43
C ARG A 265 -0.74 -2.97 -19.27
N PRO A 266 -1.32 -3.72 -20.21
CA PRO A 266 -1.40 -5.19 -20.09
C PRO A 266 -0.03 -5.86 -20.07
N ASP A 267 1.00 -5.22 -20.64
CA ASP A 267 2.39 -5.63 -20.56
C ASP A 267 2.93 -5.64 -19.12
N SER A 268 2.37 -4.84 -18.20
CA SER A 268 2.74 -4.89 -16.77
C SER A 268 2.50 -6.26 -16.12
N LEU A 269 1.60 -7.09 -16.65
CA LEU A 269 1.40 -8.47 -16.18
C LEU A 269 2.61 -9.37 -16.43
N ARG A 270 3.47 -9.04 -17.40
CA ARG A 270 4.76 -9.73 -17.58
C ARG A 270 5.66 -9.57 -16.37
N LEU A 271 5.64 -8.39 -15.72
CA LEU A 271 6.37 -8.14 -14.49
C LEU A 271 5.91 -9.10 -13.39
N ALA A 272 4.60 -9.20 -13.16
CA ALA A 272 4.10 -10.10 -12.12
C ALA A 272 4.42 -11.58 -12.41
N ARG A 273 4.33 -12.04 -13.66
CA ARG A 273 4.75 -13.40 -14.04
C ARG A 273 6.23 -13.64 -13.77
N HIS A 274 7.07 -12.66 -14.10
CA HIS A 274 8.50 -12.76 -13.84
C HIS A 274 8.79 -12.78 -12.33
N TRP A 275 8.25 -11.83 -11.58
CA TRP A 275 8.54 -11.67 -10.15
C TRP A 275 7.90 -12.75 -9.26
N PHE A 276 6.76 -13.32 -9.67
CA PHE A 276 5.96 -14.30 -8.92
C PHE A 276 5.65 -15.57 -9.74
N PRO A 277 6.67 -16.34 -10.16
CA PRO A 277 6.48 -17.44 -11.11
C PRO A 277 5.52 -18.54 -10.63
N GLN A 278 5.48 -18.83 -9.33
CA GLN A 278 4.57 -19.81 -8.74
C GLN A 278 3.09 -19.44 -8.91
N LEU A 279 2.78 -18.15 -9.09
CA LEU A 279 1.42 -17.63 -9.29
C LEU A 279 1.22 -17.10 -10.72
N SER A 280 2.08 -17.49 -11.67
CA SER A 280 2.06 -16.96 -13.04
C SER A 280 0.70 -17.11 -13.74
N GLY A 281 -0.06 -18.17 -13.41
CA GLY A 281 -1.42 -18.38 -13.90
C GLY A 281 -2.42 -17.28 -13.52
N ALA A 282 -2.18 -16.53 -12.43
CA ALA A 282 -3.02 -15.41 -12.04
C ALA A 282 -2.86 -14.16 -12.94
N PHE A 283 -1.81 -14.13 -13.77
CA PHE A 283 -1.37 -12.94 -14.52
C PHE A 283 -1.40 -13.16 -16.03
N VAL A 284 -2.28 -14.04 -16.52
CA VAL A 284 -2.42 -14.32 -17.96
C VAL A 284 -3.21 -13.21 -18.67
N ALA A 285 -4.35 -12.84 -18.11
CA ALA A 285 -5.17 -11.73 -18.61
C ALA A 285 -5.99 -11.14 -17.46
N LEU A 286 -5.96 -9.82 -17.33
CA LEU A 286 -6.96 -9.11 -16.55
C LEU A 286 -8.09 -8.75 -17.50
N SER A 287 -9.17 -9.54 -17.49
CA SER A 287 -10.37 -9.15 -18.22
C SER A 287 -11.00 -7.96 -17.51
N HIS A 288 -10.88 -6.77 -18.12
CA HIS A 288 -11.64 -5.61 -17.68
C HIS A 288 -12.97 -5.57 -18.45
N ASN A 289 -13.89 -6.45 -18.07
CA ASN A 289 -15.27 -6.26 -18.49
C ASN A 289 -15.80 -5.05 -17.72
N ASN A 290 -15.98 -3.91 -18.40
CA ASN A 290 -16.63 -2.69 -17.89
C ASN A 290 -18.13 -2.92 -17.56
N THR A 291 -18.51 -4.11 -17.12
CA THR A 291 -19.89 -4.57 -16.88
C THR A 291 -20.41 -4.10 -15.53
N GLY A 292 -20.12 -2.84 -15.15
CA GLY A 292 -20.84 -2.23 -14.05
C GLY A 292 -22.34 -2.32 -14.33
N ARG A 293 -23.16 -2.58 -13.30
CA ARG A 293 -24.64 -2.62 -13.46
C ARG A 293 -25.24 -1.26 -13.82
N VAL A 294 -24.46 -0.20 -13.59
CA VAL A 294 -24.86 1.19 -13.83
C VAL A 294 -24.15 1.71 -15.07
N GLU A 295 -24.93 2.23 -15.99
CA GLU A 295 -24.43 2.92 -17.19
C GLU A 295 -23.65 4.17 -16.78
N ARG A 296 -22.48 4.39 -17.40
CA ARG A 296 -21.65 5.57 -17.16
C ARG A 296 -21.92 6.60 -18.23
N CYS A 297 -22.07 7.86 -17.85
CA CYS A 297 -22.22 8.93 -18.81
C CYS A 297 -20.86 9.45 -19.28
N VAL A 298 -20.80 9.94 -20.52
CA VAL A 298 -19.58 10.52 -21.10
C VAL A 298 -19.18 11.77 -20.33
N LEU A 299 -18.00 11.81 -19.72
CA LEU A 299 -17.56 12.98 -18.94
C LEU A 299 -17.28 14.20 -19.83
N SER A 300 -17.88 15.33 -19.48
CA SER A 300 -17.59 16.65 -20.05
C SER A 300 -16.20 17.13 -19.64
N GLU A 301 -15.62 18.07 -20.38
CA GLU A 301 -14.31 18.66 -20.04
C GLU A 301 -14.32 19.31 -18.65
N ARG A 302 -15.42 20.00 -18.28
CA ARG A 302 -15.60 20.58 -16.95
C ARG A 302 -15.50 19.52 -15.85
N THR A 303 -16.20 18.40 -16.03
CA THR A 303 -16.19 17.30 -15.06
C THR A 303 -14.81 16.64 -14.99
N ARG A 304 -14.17 16.42 -16.14
CA ARG A 304 -12.80 15.87 -16.19
C ARG A 304 -11.81 16.78 -15.47
N ALA A 305 -11.86 18.09 -15.71
CA ALA A 305 -11.01 19.05 -15.03
C ALA A 305 -11.24 19.05 -13.51
N ALA A 306 -12.50 19.03 -13.07
CA ALA A 306 -12.83 18.96 -11.65
C ALA A 306 -12.33 17.66 -10.98
N LEU A 307 -12.39 16.52 -11.69
CA LEU A 307 -11.83 15.26 -11.21
C LEU A 307 -10.30 15.27 -11.23
N ALA A 308 -9.67 15.87 -12.24
CA ALA A 308 -8.22 16.02 -12.33
C ALA A 308 -7.67 16.84 -11.15
N ASP A 309 -8.34 17.94 -10.81
CA ASP A 309 -7.99 18.75 -9.63
C ASP A 309 -8.05 17.93 -8.34
N LEU A 310 -9.08 17.09 -8.19
CA LEU A 310 -9.23 16.20 -7.04
C LEU A 310 -8.21 15.05 -7.02
N ALA A 311 -7.72 14.65 -8.19
CA ALA A 311 -6.81 13.53 -8.37
C ALA A 311 -5.33 13.92 -8.34
N VAL A 312 -4.98 15.19 -8.12
CA VAL A 312 -3.60 15.69 -8.25
C VAL A 312 -2.57 14.85 -7.48
N GLY A 313 -2.86 14.47 -6.23
CA GLY A 313 -2.00 13.60 -5.44
C GLY A 313 -1.88 12.19 -6.03
N GLU A 314 -3.01 11.59 -6.45
CA GLU A 314 -3.01 10.26 -7.04
C GLU A 314 -2.30 10.20 -8.39
N GLN A 315 -2.43 11.27 -9.19
CA GLN A 315 -1.76 11.38 -10.49
C GLN A 315 -0.24 11.32 -10.33
N LEU A 316 0.30 12.01 -9.32
CA LEU A 316 1.75 11.96 -9.02
C LEU A 316 2.23 10.53 -8.75
N ILE A 317 1.47 9.75 -7.96
CA ILE A 317 1.82 8.36 -7.65
C ILE A 317 1.63 7.45 -8.87
N TYR A 318 0.56 7.66 -9.65
CA TYR A 318 0.29 6.92 -10.88
C TYR A 318 1.40 7.10 -11.92
N ASP A 319 1.81 8.35 -12.19
CA ASP A 319 2.87 8.66 -13.14
C ASP A 319 4.21 8.08 -12.68
N ALA A 320 4.50 8.15 -11.38
CA ALA A 320 5.67 7.51 -10.81
C ALA A 320 5.64 5.98 -11.03
N ALA A 321 4.49 5.34 -10.76
CA ALA A 321 4.30 3.90 -10.95
C ALA A 321 4.47 3.48 -12.43
N LEU A 322 3.94 4.26 -13.38
CA LEU A 322 4.16 4.03 -14.82
C LEU A 322 5.64 4.05 -15.19
N ARG A 323 6.37 5.09 -14.76
CA ARG A 323 7.82 5.20 -15.00
C ARG A 323 8.57 4.02 -14.38
N ARG A 324 8.14 3.55 -13.21
CA ARG A 324 8.72 2.38 -12.56
C ARG A 324 8.45 1.09 -13.32
N VAL A 325 7.23 0.90 -13.84
CA VAL A 325 6.87 -0.21 -14.72
C VAL A 325 7.80 -0.26 -15.93
N ASP A 326 8.04 0.88 -16.60
CA ASP A 326 8.91 0.94 -17.77
C ASP A 326 10.37 0.54 -17.42
N VAL A 327 10.90 1.04 -16.31
CA VAL A 327 12.23 0.65 -15.80
C VAL A 327 12.30 -0.86 -15.52
N MET A 328 11.27 -1.43 -14.89
CA MET A 328 11.23 -2.86 -14.58
C MET A 328 11.11 -3.73 -15.84
N LEU A 329 10.30 -3.31 -16.82
CA LEU A 329 10.12 -4.01 -18.08
C LEU A 329 11.41 -4.05 -18.89
N ALA A 330 12.16 -2.95 -18.89
CA ALA A 330 13.48 -2.87 -19.55
C ALA A 330 14.54 -3.78 -18.92
N LYS A 331 14.29 -4.32 -17.72
CA LYS A 331 15.17 -5.30 -17.04
C LYS A 331 14.74 -6.75 -17.24
N LEU A 332 13.58 -7.00 -17.84
CA LEU A 332 13.18 -8.35 -18.18
C LEU A 332 14.11 -8.90 -19.29
N PRO A 333 14.42 -10.21 -19.27
CA PRO A 333 15.05 -10.84 -20.41
C PRO A 333 14.12 -10.69 -21.64
N PHE A 334 14.72 -10.58 -22.82
CA PHE A 334 13.98 -10.76 -24.07
C PHE A 334 13.51 -12.21 -24.12
N GLU A 335 12.20 -12.41 -23.94
CA GLU A 335 11.52 -13.69 -24.09
C GLU A 335 11.10 -13.90 -25.55
#